data_AF-A0A6P4IPQ0-F1
#
_entry.id   AF-A0A6P4IPQ0-F1
#
_cell.length_a   1.000
_cell.length_b   1.000
_cell.length_c   1.000
_cell.angle_alpha   90.00
_cell.angle_beta   90.00
_cell.angle_gamma   90.00
#
_symmetry.space_group_name_H-M   'P 1'
#
loop_
_entity.id
_entity.type
_entity.pdbx_description
1 polymer ?
#
loop_
_entity_poly.entity_id
_entity_poly.type
_entity_poly.pdbx_seq_one_letter_code
_entity_poly.pdbx_strand_id
1 'polypeptide(L)'
;MRLPLDPVILLVICGALLPLEIVARSLPPAIVETTPAIEETTSAIPLQPQHISRSKRAIPSIPMDFHTKHLPCDMDLRGGQSYMSAFPNQCVWAYNNRYRSEDNYAIYKTYQLESFFFGQYHERLKRYEVEPHSYDYN
;
A
#
# COMPACT_ATOMS: atom_id res chain seq x y z
N MET A 1 24.31 25.78 32.14
CA MET A 1 23.00 26.40 32.41
C MET A 1 22.00 25.82 31.42
N ARG A 2 21.08 24.95 31.86
CA ARG A 2 20.02 24.39 31.00
C ARG A 2 18.83 25.34 31.11
N LEU A 3 18.52 26.08 30.04
CA LEU A 3 17.26 26.83 30.00
C LEU A 3 16.11 25.81 29.95
N PRO A 4 15.09 25.92 30.81
CA PRO A 4 13.87 25.15 30.63
C PRO A 4 13.15 25.73 29.40
N LEU A 5 13.20 25.02 28.27
CA LEU A 5 12.36 25.35 27.13
C LEU A 5 10.93 24.99 27.53
N ASP A 6 10.12 26.01 27.78
CA ASP A 6 8.71 25.83 28.10
C ASP A 6 7.99 25.09 26.96
N PRO A 7 7.17 24.06 27.25
CA PRO A 7 6.46 23.29 26.23
C PRO A 7 5.50 24.16 25.39
N VAL A 8 5.04 25.28 25.97
CA VAL A 8 4.24 26.28 25.28
C VAL A 8 5.03 26.97 24.18
N ILE A 9 6.30 27.32 24.44
CA ILE A 9 7.18 27.96 23.44
C ILE A 9 7.48 26.99 22.29
N LEU A 10 7.69 25.70 22.61
CA LEU A 10 7.90 24.66 21.60
C LEU A 10 6.66 24.47 20.70
N LEU A 11 5.46 24.46 21.29
CA LEU A 11 4.20 24.37 20.54
C LEU A 11 3.97 25.58 19.63
N VAL A 12 4.31 26.79 20.09
CA VAL A 12 4.19 28.01 19.27
C VAL A 12 5.17 27.98 18.10
N ILE A 13 6.42 27.57 18.32
CA ILE A 13 7.43 27.45 17.27
C ILE A 13 7.02 26.37 16.25
N CYS A 14 6.61 25.18 16.70
CA CYS A 14 6.16 24.12 15.82
C CYS A 14 4.87 24.50 15.06
N GLY A 15 3.91 25.13 15.74
CA GLY A 15 2.67 25.60 15.12
C GLY A 15 2.85 26.71 14.08
N ALA A 16 3.89 27.54 14.23
CA ALA A 16 4.23 28.58 13.25
C ALA A 16 5.07 28.07 12.08
N LEU A 17 5.95 27.07 12.30
CA LEU A 17 6.84 26.55 11.26
C LEU A 17 6.17 25.50 10.35
N LEU A 18 5.23 24.71 10.87
CA LEU A 18 4.47 23.73 10.09
C LEU A 18 3.70 24.32 8.89
N PRO A 19 2.94 25.44 9.02
CA PRO A 19 2.22 26.00 7.89
C PRO A 19 3.14 26.61 6.82
N LEU A 20 4.34 27.10 7.17
CA LEU A 20 5.29 27.63 6.19
C LEU A 20 5.83 26.55 5.26
N GLU A 21 6.18 25.38 5.79
CA GLU A 21 6.63 24.22 4.99
C GLU A 21 5.52 23.68 4.08
N ILE A 22 4.27 23.69 4.55
CA ILE A 22 3.11 23.24 3.77
C ILE A 22 2.82 24.21 2.61
N VAL A 23 2.88 25.53 2.86
CA VAL A 23 2.69 26.54 1.82
C VAL A 23 3.80 26.47 0.77
N ALA A 24 5.06 26.30 1.17
CA ALA A 24 6.20 26.16 0.25
C ALA A 24 6.09 24.91 -0.66
N ARG A 25 5.47 23.82 -0.19
CA ARG A 25 5.23 22.60 -0.99
C ARG A 25 3.98 22.69 -1.87
N SER A 26 3.04 23.56 -1.53
CA SER A 26 1.80 23.77 -2.29
C SER A 26 1.94 24.72 -3.47
N LEU A 27 3.05 25.46 -3.56
CA LEU A 27 3.38 26.27 -4.71
C LEU A 27 3.92 25.35 -5.84
N PRO A 28 3.25 25.28 -7.00
CA PRO A 28 3.85 24.62 -8.16
C PRO A 28 5.13 25.38 -8.55
N PRO A 29 6.16 24.70 -9.08
CA PRO A 29 7.36 25.38 -9.57
C PRO A 29 6.92 26.40 -10.62
N ALA A 30 7.26 27.66 -10.39
CA ALA A 30 6.99 28.75 -11.32
C ALA A 30 7.71 28.45 -12.64
N ILE A 31 6.96 27.95 -13.61
CA ILE A 31 7.33 28.01 -15.01
C ILE A 31 7.24 29.48 -15.39
N VAL A 32 8.40 30.09 -15.62
CA VAL A 32 8.50 31.37 -16.32
C VAL A 32 8.08 31.10 -17.76
N GLU A 33 6.81 31.31 -18.07
CA GLU A 33 6.33 31.37 -19.44
C GLU A 33 5.55 32.66 -19.66
N THR A 34 6.22 33.53 -20.42
CA THR A 34 5.68 34.65 -21.17
C THR A 34 4.41 34.23 -21.91
N THR A 35 3.28 34.86 -21.61
CA THR A 35 2.09 34.82 -22.48
C THR A 35 2.43 35.47 -23.84
N PRO A 36 1.93 34.90 -24.93
CA PRO A 36 0.73 35.49 -25.47
C PRO A 36 -0.37 34.46 -25.78
N ALA A 37 -1.59 34.97 -25.73
CA ALA A 37 -2.84 34.31 -26.03
C ALA A 37 -2.75 33.31 -27.21
N ILE A 38 -3.22 32.08 -26.97
CA ILE A 38 -3.68 31.18 -28.01
C ILE A 38 -5.14 30.87 -27.72
N GLU A 39 -5.95 31.17 -28.73
CA GLU A 39 -7.38 31.03 -28.80
C GLU A 39 -7.85 29.62 -28.43
N GLU A 40 -8.92 29.56 -27.64
CA GLU A 40 -9.71 28.35 -27.42
C GLU A 40 -10.31 27.88 -28.74
N THR A 41 -9.63 26.97 -29.43
CA THR A 41 -10.27 26.10 -30.41
C THR A 41 -10.46 24.75 -29.76
N THR A 42 -11.64 24.53 -29.17
CA THR A 42 -12.12 23.22 -28.72
C THR A 42 -12.37 22.33 -29.93
N SER A 43 -11.29 21.88 -30.57
CA SER A 43 -11.33 20.75 -31.48
C SER A 43 -11.40 19.49 -30.62
N ALA A 44 -12.54 18.82 -30.63
CA ALA A 44 -12.70 17.50 -30.06
C ALA A 44 -11.86 16.51 -30.89
N ILE A 45 -10.56 16.44 -30.58
CA ILE A 45 -9.67 15.42 -31.11
C ILE A 45 -10.16 14.08 -30.57
N PRO A 46 -10.45 13.08 -31.43
CA PRO A 46 -10.72 11.74 -30.95
C PRO A 46 -9.47 11.24 -30.22
N LEU A 47 -9.55 11.17 -28.89
CA LEU A 47 -8.45 10.73 -28.04
C LEU A 47 -8.20 9.25 -28.32
N GLN A 48 -7.35 8.95 -29.29
CA GLN A 48 -6.92 7.57 -29.52
C GLN A 48 -6.29 7.06 -28.21
N PRO A 49 -6.63 5.85 -27.76
CA PRO A 49 -6.09 5.30 -26.53
C PRO A 49 -4.57 5.17 -26.69
N GLN A 50 -3.82 6.08 -26.05
CA GLN A 50 -2.38 5.97 -25.98
C GLN A 50 -2.03 4.79 -25.08
N HIS A 51 -1.27 3.84 -25.60
CA HIS A 51 -0.80 2.70 -24.83
C HIS A 51 0.18 3.20 -23.75
N ILE A 52 -0.25 3.15 -22.48
CA ILE A 52 0.61 3.48 -21.34
C ILE A 52 1.69 2.40 -21.23
N SER A 53 2.89 2.72 -21.70
CA SER A 53 4.08 1.90 -21.51
C SER A 53 4.38 1.78 -20.01
N ARG A 54 4.21 0.57 -19.46
CA ARG A 54 4.62 0.27 -18.08
C ARG A 54 6.08 -0.14 -18.06
N SER A 55 6.90 0.54 -17.27
CA SER A 55 8.26 0.09 -17.01
C SER A 55 8.24 -1.28 -16.32
N LYS A 56 9.18 -2.16 -16.69
CA LYS A 56 9.38 -3.42 -15.95
C LYS A 56 9.80 -3.06 -14.52
N ARG A 57 8.92 -3.33 -13.56
CA ARG A 57 9.29 -3.26 -12.13
C ARG A 57 10.27 -4.38 -11.83
N ALA A 58 11.28 -4.07 -11.03
CA ALA A 58 12.18 -5.09 -10.50
C ALA A 58 11.36 -6.09 -9.67
N ILE A 59 11.65 -7.37 -9.83
CA ILE A 59 11.00 -8.41 -9.02
C ILE A 59 11.67 -8.36 -7.65
N PRO A 60 10.90 -8.16 -6.56
CA PRO A 60 11.48 -8.07 -5.23
C PRO A 60 12.09 -9.43 -4.87
N SER A 61 13.33 -9.41 -4.37
CA SER A 61 14.06 -10.63 -4.08
C SER A 61 13.64 -11.18 -2.72
N ILE A 62 13.25 -12.45 -2.68
CA ILE A 62 12.93 -13.19 -1.47
C ILE A 62 14.11 -14.13 -1.17
N PRO A 63 14.67 -14.14 0.06
CA PRO A 63 15.86 -14.93 0.40
C PRO A 63 15.51 -16.40 0.69
N MET A 64 14.74 -17.02 -0.20
CA MET A 64 14.32 -18.43 -0.14
C MET A 64 14.48 -19.04 -1.53
N ASP A 65 14.55 -20.37 -1.59
CA ASP A 65 14.63 -21.10 -2.85
C ASP A 65 13.34 -20.93 -3.68
N PHE A 66 13.43 -21.29 -4.95
CA PHE A 66 12.32 -21.13 -5.88
C PHE A 66 11.07 -21.90 -5.44
N HIS A 67 11.21 -23.07 -4.82
CA HIS A 67 10.05 -23.84 -4.40
C HIS A 67 9.40 -23.19 -3.17
N THR A 68 10.17 -22.91 -2.13
CA THR A 68 9.64 -22.36 -0.87
C THR A 68 8.93 -21.03 -1.05
N LYS A 69 9.42 -20.14 -1.91
CA LYS A 69 8.78 -18.83 -2.12
C LYS A 69 7.40 -18.92 -2.80
N HIS A 70 7.09 -20.02 -3.49
CA HIS A 70 5.80 -20.26 -4.14
C HIS A 70 4.90 -21.23 -3.36
N LEU A 71 5.32 -21.65 -2.17
CA LEU A 71 4.45 -22.43 -1.31
C LEU A 71 3.28 -21.56 -0.80
N PRO A 72 2.08 -22.15 -0.68
CA PRO A 72 0.88 -21.42 -0.26
C PRO A 72 1.07 -20.75 1.10
N CYS A 73 0.42 -19.60 1.28
CA CYS A 73 0.58 -18.76 2.45
C CYS A 73 -0.72 -18.05 2.86
N ASP A 74 -1.42 -18.56 3.88
CA ASP A 74 -2.75 -18.07 4.31
C ASP A 74 -2.70 -16.77 5.18
N MET A 75 -2.07 -15.69 4.70
CA MET A 75 -1.85 -14.47 5.49
C MET A 75 -3.08 -13.55 5.67
N ASP A 76 -4.23 -13.85 5.06
CA ASP A 76 -5.45 -13.04 5.12
C ASP A 76 -6.41 -13.41 6.28
N LEU A 77 -6.04 -14.37 7.13
CA LEU A 77 -6.92 -14.77 8.23
C LEU A 77 -7.01 -13.68 9.32
N ARG A 78 -8.24 -13.38 9.77
CA ARG A 78 -8.47 -12.53 10.95
C ARG A 78 -7.72 -13.10 12.15
N GLY A 79 -6.98 -12.22 12.84
CA GLY A 79 -6.15 -12.62 13.97
C GLY A 79 -4.83 -13.29 13.58
N GLY A 80 -4.42 -13.29 12.30
CA GLY A 80 -3.16 -13.90 11.84
C GLY A 80 -1.92 -13.50 12.64
N GLN A 81 -1.95 -12.35 13.32
CA GLN A 81 -0.88 -11.93 14.23
C GLN A 81 -0.66 -12.88 15.41
N SER A 82 -1.70 -13.52 15.94
CA SER A 82 -1.59 -14.36 17.16
C SER A 82 -1.08 -15.77 16.89
N TYR A 83 -1.16 -16.24 15.64
CA TYR A 83 -0.69 -17.57 15.24
C TYR A 83 0.30 -17.52 14.08
N MET A 84 0.87 -16.35 13.77
CA MET A 84 1.87 -16.19 12.71
C MET A 84 3.06 -17.15 12.88
N SER A 85 3.45 -17.47 14.11
CA SER A 85 4.52 -18.42 14.41
C SER A 85 4.25 -19.86 13.97
N ALA A 86 2.98 -20.23 13.74
CA ALA A 86 2.60 -21.56 13.26
C ALA A 86 2.58 -21.67 11.73
N PHE A 87 2.79 -20.55 11.02
CA PHE A 87 2.80 -20.56 9.56
C PHE A 87 4.10 -21.10 8.97
N PRO A 88 4.09 -21.51 7.70
CA PRO A 88 5.29 -21.82 6.95
C PRO A 88 6.32 -20.67 6.96
N ASN A 89 7.60 -21.03 6.84
CA ASN A 89 8.73 -20.09 6.95
C ASN A 89 8.60 -18.87 6.04
N GLN A 90 8.08 -19.04 4.82
CA GLN A 90 7.93 -17.93 3.88
C GLN A 90 6.93 -16.87 4.35
N CYS A 91 5.85 -17.31 4.99
CA CYS A 91 4.85 -16.42 5.57
C CYS A 91 5.40 -15.66 6.76
N VAL A 92 6.08 -16.37 7.66
CA VAL A 92 6.71 -15.77 8.85
C VAL A 92 7.73 -14.72 8.44
N TRP A 93 8.55 -15.04 7.44
CA TRP A 93 9.54 -14.11 6.90
C TRP A 93 8.88 -12.86 6.29
N ALA A 94 7.88 -13.04 5.42
CA ALA A 94 7.19 -11.93 4.77
C ALA A 94 6.48 -11.04 5.80
N TYR A 95 5.82 -11.63 6.79
CA TYR A 95 5.16 -10.91 7.87
C TYR A 95 6.16 -10.10 8.70
N ASN A 96 7.28 -10.70 9.10
CA ASN A 96 8.26 -10.02 9.95
C ASN A 96 9.00 -8.88 9.23
N ASN A 97 9.18 -8.97 7.90
CA ASN A 97 9.88 -7.96 7.12
C ASN A 97 8.95 -6.93 6.45
N ARG A 98 7.63 -7.01 6.66
CA ARG A 98 6.61 -6.25 5.91
C ARG A 98 6.79 -4.73 5.86
N TYR A 99 7.43 -4.12 6.85
CA TYR A 99 7.64 -2.66 6.91
C TYR A 99 9.10 -2.25 6.72
N ARG A 100 9.96 -3.15 6.22
CA ARG A 100 11.38 -2.87 6.05
C ARG A 100 11.68 -2.02 4.82
N SER A 101 10.95 -2.23 3.72
CA SER A 101 11.03 -1.46 2.48
C SER A 101 9.75 -1.61 1.68
N GLU A 102 9.56 -0.78 0.65
CA GLU A 102 8.42 -0.89 -0.27
C GLU A 102 8.35 -2.27 -0.94
N ASP A 103 9.49 -2.83 -1.34
CA ASP A 103 9.59 -4.17 -1.91
C ASP A 103 9.09 -5.25 -0.95
N ASN A 104 9.48 -5.17 0.33
CA ASN A 104 9.02 -6.13 1.34
C ASN A 104 7.52 -5.96 1.64
N TYR A 105 7.01 -4.73 1.61
CA TYR A 105 5.60 -4.48 1.74
C TYR A 105 4.81 -5.04 0.55
N ALA A 106 5.33 -4.89 -0.67
CA ALA A 106 4.75 -5.48 -1.86
C ALA A 106 4.70 -7.02 -1.76
N ILE A 107 5.79 -7.67 -1.33
CA ILE A 107 5.81 -9.13 -1.09
C ILE A 107 4.73 -9.53 -0.08
N TYR A 108 4.67 -8.84 1.06
CA TYR A 108 3.66 -9.10 2.09
C TYR A 108 2.23 -8.98 1.55
N LYS A 109 1.96 -7.93 0.76
CA LYS A 109 0.65 -7.72 0.13
C LYS A 109 0.34 -8.73 -0.97
N THR A 110 1.34 -9.19 -1.72
CA THR A 110 1.17 -10.27 -2.71
C THR A 110 0.72 -11.55 -2.02
N TYR A 111 1.41 -11.99 -0.96
CA TYR A 111 0.99 -13.17 -0.21
C TYR A 111 -0.40 -13.00 0.44
N GLN A 112 -0.72 -11.80 0.95
CA GLN A 112 -2.06 -11.54 1.47
C GLN A 112 -3.14 -11.66 0.38
N LEU A 113 -2.89 -11.13 -0.82
CA LEU A 113 -3.80 -11.26 -1.95
C LEU A 113 -3.93 -12.71 -2.41
N GLU A 114 -2.83 -13.45 -2.49
CA GLU A 114 -2.83 -14.87 -2.81
C GLU A 114 -3.69 -15.65 -1.82
N SER A 115 -3.59 -15.39 -0.51
CA SER A 115 -4.48 -16.01 0.48
C SER A 115 -5.94 -15.59 0.38
N PHE A 116 -6.22 -14.35 -0.01
CA PHE A 116 -7.60 -13.88 -0.15
C PHE A 116 -8.31 -14.54 -1.35
N PHE A 117 -7.58 -14.88 -2.41
CA PHE A 117 -8.14 -15.50 -3.63
C PHE A 117 -8.02 -17.02 -3.67
N PHE A 118 -6.95 -17.58 -3.13
CA PHE A 118 -6.61 -19.00 -3.26
C PHE A 118 -6.44 -19.71 -1.91
N GLY A 119 -6.56 -18.97 -0.81
CA GLY A 119 -6.38 -19.51 0.52
C GLY A 119 -7.62 -20.21 1.08
N GLN A 120 -7.44 -20.85 2.23
CA GLN A 120 -8.52 -21.57 2.92
C GLN A 120 -9.68 -20.63 3.32
N TYR A 121 -9.37 -19.37 3.60
CA TYR A 121 -10.38 -18.37 3.95
C TYR A 121 -11.31 -18.05 2.78
N HIS A 122 -10.75 -17.95 1.56
CA HIS A 122 -11.53 -17.76 0.33
C HIS A 122 -12.53 -18.89 0.11
N GLU A 123 -12.08 -20.14 0.23
CA GLU A 123 -12.95 -21.29 0.05
C GLU A 123 -14.09 -21.33 1.07
N ARG A 124 -13.83 -20.94 2.33
CA ARG A 124 -14.87 -20.84 3.37
C ARG A 124 -15.91 -19.78 3.03
N LEU A 125 -15.48 -18.59 2.60
CA LEU A 125 -16.39 -17.53 2.16
C LEU A 125 -17.23 -17.97 0.97
N LYS A 126 -16.61 -18.61 -0.02
CA LYS A 126 -17.32 -19.14 -1.18
C LYS A 126 -18.37 -20.19 -0.80
N ARG A 127 -18.05 -21.13 0.09
CA ARG A 127 -19.04 -22.10 0.60
C ARG A 127 -20.15 -21.40 1.37
N TYR A 128 -19.82 -20.39 2.16
CA TYR A 128 -20.81 -19.57 2.85
C TYR A 128 -21.74 -18.79 1.89
N GLU A 129 -21.28 -18.46 0.68
CA GLU A 129 -22.15 -17.79 -0.30
C GLU A 129 -22.99 -18.77 -1.13
N VAL A 130 -22.49 -19.99 -1.37
CA VAL A 130 -23.07 -20.94 -2.33
C VAL A 130 -23.88 -22.05 -1.67
N GLU A 131 -23.50 -22.51 -0.48
CA GLU A 131 -24.19 -23.60 0.20
C GLU A 131 -25.46 -23.10 0.91
N PRO A 132 -26.59 -23.84 0.84
CA PRO A 132 -27.81 -23.45 1.52
C PRO A 132 -27.63 -23.55 3.03
N HIS A 133 -27.67 -22.41 3.72
CA HIS A 133 -27.61 -22.34 5.18
C HIS A 133 -29.01 -22.50 5.78
N SER A 134 -29.23 -23.56 6.56
CA SER A 134 -30.33 -23.60 7.51
C SER A 134 -29.93 -22.79 8.73
N TYR A 135 -30.46 -21.57 8.86
CA TYR A 135 -30.41 -20.87 10.13
C TYR A 135 -31.47 -21.49 11.04
N ASP A 136 -31.05 -22.29 12.01
CA ASP A 136 -31.94 -22.78 13.07
C ASP A 136 -32.32 -21.59 13.95
N TYR A 137 -33.45 -20.97 13.64
CA TYR A 137 -34.11 -20.00 14.51
C TYR A 137 -34.98 -20.78 15.51
N ASN A 138 -34.37 -21.19 16.63
CA ASN A 138 -35.12 -21.61 17.83
C ASN A 138 -35.58 -20.39 18.63
#